data_AF-A0A967TNG9-F1
#
_entry.id   AF-A0A967TNG9-F1
#
_cell.length_a   1.000
_cell.length_b   1.000
_cell.length_c   1.000
_cell.angle_alpha   90.00
_cell.angle_beta   90.00
_cell.angle_gamma   90.00
#
_symmetry.space_group_name_H-M   'P 1'
#
loop_
_entity.id
_entity.type
_entity.pdbx_description
1 polymer ?
#
loop_
_entity_poly.entity_id
_entity_poly.type
_entity_poly.pdbx_seq_one_letter_code
_entity_poly.pdbx_strand_id
1 'polypeptide(L)'
;MNDSPEQDRIDYSRIERAIRYLDQQREAQPTLEDVAAHVGLSKYHFHRLFQRWAGVTPKRFLQYLTVEHARSLLERHEPVLATAYEAGLSGPGRLHDHFVQVEAATPGEVSRGGEGLTIRTGIHPTPFGDALLATTERGVCFLAFV
;
A
#
# COMPACT_ATOMS: atom_id res chain seq x y z
N MET A 1 -5.01 21.62 20.48
CA MET A 1 -4.26 20.34 20.37
C MET A 1 -3.02 20.49 21.24
N ASN A 2 -3.04 19.92 22.44
CA ASN A 2 -1.88 19.83 23.33
C ASN A 2 -1.64 18.32 23.57
N ASP A 3 -1.11 17.62 22.57
CA ASP A 3 -0.52 16.32 22.83
C ASP A 3 0.86 16.61 23.45
N SER A 4 1.13 16.05 24.64
CA SER A 4 2.45 16.17 25.29
C SER A 4 3.50 15.51 24.39
N PRO A 5 4.75 16.02 24.32
CA PRO A 5 5.83 15.37 23.57
C PRO A 5 6.03 13.89 23.93
N GLU A 6 5.65 13.50 25.15
CA GLU A 6 5.66 12.11 25.60
C GLU A 6 4.58 11.26 24.92
N GLN A 7 3.37 11.80 24.75
CA GLN A 7 2.27 11.11 24.07
C GLN A 7 2.58 10.88 22.59
N ASP A 8 3.18 11.87 21.93
CA ASP A 8 3.61 11.73 20.53
C ASP A 8 4.65 10.62 20.35
N ARG A 9 5.59 10.48 21.28
CA ARG A 9 6.59 9.38 21.25
C ARG A 9 5.94 8.01 21.44
N ILE A 10 4.96 7.91 22.35
CA ILE A 10 4.20 6.67 22.57
C ILE A 10 3.41 6.30 21.31
N ASP A 11 2.71 7.28 20.74
CA ASP A 11 1.89 7.10 19.55
C ASP A 11 2.74 6.69 18.34
N TYR A 12 3.87 7.37 18.13
CA TYR A 12 4.85 7.01 17.11
C TYR A 12 5.31 5.55 17.26
N SER A 13 5.74 5.16 18.47
CA SER A 13 6.20 3.78 18.73
C SER A 13 5.09 2.74 18.49
N ARG A 14 3.84 3.06 18.83
CA ARG A 14 2.70 2.19 18.54
C ARG A 14 2.48 2.04 17.03
N ILE A 15 2.51 3.13 16.27
CA ILE A 15 2.30 3.07 14.82
C ILE A 15 3.46 2.39 14.11
N GLU A 16 4.71 2.61 14.55
CA GLU A 16 5.87 1.87 14.05
C GLU A 16 5.69 0.35 14.25
N ARG A 17 5.30 -0.08 15.45
CA ARG A 17 5.02 -1.50 15.74
C ARG A 17 3.88 -2.06 14.91
N ALA A 18 2.81 -1.28 14.70
CA ALA A 18 1.71 -1.69 13.84
C ALA A 18 2.15 -1.88 12.38
N ILE A 19 2.98 -0.97 11.84
CA ILE A 19 3.53 -1.08 10.48
C ILE A 19 4.38 -2.34 10.35
N ARG A 20 5.29 -2.59 11.30
CA ARG A 20 6.12 -3.81 11.31
C ARG A 20 5.26 -5.08 11.39
N TYR A 21 4.22 -5.07 12.20
CA TYR A 21 3.29 -6.19 12.31
C TYR A 21 2.54 -6.44 10.99
N LEU A 22 2.03 -5.39 10.35
CA LEU A 22 1.36 -5.48 9.05
C LEU A 22 2.27 -6.05 7.97
N ASP A 23 3.52 -5.59 7.91
CA ASP A 23 4.50 -6.11 6.95
C ASP A 23 4.79 -7.60 7.19
N GLN A 24 5.06 -7.99 8.43
CA GLN A 24 5.37 -9.39 8.77
C GLN A 24 4.19 -10.35 8.60
N GLN A 25 2.96 -9.86 8.78
CA GLN A 25 1.75 -10.69 8.74
C GLN A 25 0.96 -10.53 7.44
N ARG A 26 1.47 -9.80 6.43
CA ARG A 26 0.71 -9.47 5.22
C ARG A 26 0.08 -10.68 4.52
N GLU A 27 0.76 -11.82 4.47
CA GLU A 27 0.26 -13.07 3.86
C GLU A 27 -0.97 -13.62 4.60
N ALA A 28 -1.02 -13.46 5.92
CA ALA A 28 -2.16 -13.86 6.75
C ALA A 28 -3.36 -12.90 6.66
N GLN A 29 -3.21 -11.77 5.98
CA GLN A 29 -4.23 -10.72 5.83
C GLN A 29 -4.91 -10.34 7.17
N PRO A 30 -4.14 -9.84 8.16
CA PRO A 30 -4.65 -9.55 9.49
C PRO A 30 -5.77 -8.53 9.45
N THR A 31 -6.77 -8.73 10.32
CA THR A 31 -7.88 -7.79 10.45
C THR A 31 -7.45 -6.52 11.18
N LEU A 32 -8.25 -5.46 11.06
CA LEU A 32 -8.00 -4.21 11.78
C LEU A 32 -7.98 -4.43 13.30
N GLU A 33 -8.80 -5.34 13.79
CA GLU A 33 -8.88 -5.79 15.17
C GLU A 33 -7.60 -6.47 15.64
N ASP A 34 -7.00 -7.35 14.82
CA ASP A 34 -5.76 -8.06 15.16
C ASP A 34 -4.60 -7.08 15.37
N VAL A 35 -4.46 -6.11 14.45
CA VAL A 35 -3.40 -5.10 14.52
C VAL A 35 -3.63 -4.16 15.72
N ALA A 36 -4.88 -3.75 15.96
CA ALA A 36 -5.23 -2.90 17.10
C ALA A 36 -4.91 -3.60 18.44
N ALA A 37 -5.25 -4.89 18.56
CA ALA A 37 -4.92 -5.71 19.71
C ALA A 37 -3.41 -5.84 19.92
N HIS A 38 -2.64 -6.03 18.84
CA HIS A 38 -1.17 -6.12 18.88
C HIS A 38 -0.50 -4.88 19.51
N VAL A 39 -1.09 -3.70 19.34
CA VAL A 39 -0.57 -2.43 19.90
C VAL A 39 -1.33 -1.94 21.13
N GLY A 40 -2.26 -2.74 21.66
CA GLY A 40 -3.01 -2.43 22.88
C GLY A 40 -3.98 -1.26 22.72
N LEU A 41 -4.58 -1.09 21.54
CA LEU A 41 -5.54 -0.03 21.25
C LEU A 41 -6.91 -0.62 20.87
N SER A 42 -7.96 0.16 21.10
CA SER A 42 -9.26 -0.15 20.48
C SER A 42 -9.20 0.08 18.98
N LYS A 43 -10.00 -0.68 18.21
CA LYS A 43 -10.11 -0.57 16.75
C LYS A 43 -10.27 0.87 16.25
N TYR A 44 -11.17 1.63 16.87
CA TYR A 44 -11.48 3.01 16.48
C TYR A 44 -10.34 3.99 16.81
N HIS A 45 -9.68 3.82 17.97
CA HIS A 45 -8.52 4.63 18.31
C HIS A 45 -7.35 4.32 17.38
N PHE A 46 -7.05 3.04 17.16
CA PHE A 46 -6.00 2.59 16.25
C PHE A 46 -6.20 3.15 14.83
N HIS A 47 -7.40 3.02 14.26
CA HIS A 47 -7.66 3.53 12.91
C HIS A 47 -7.33 5.02 12.76
N ARG A 48 -7.81 5.86 13.70
CA ARG A 48 -7.56 7.30 13.67
C ARG A 48 -6.08 7.61 13.88
N LEU A 49 -5.44 6.93 14.82
CA LEU A 49 -4.03 7.16 15.13
C LEU A 49 -3.12 6.77 13.96
N PHE A 50 -3.37 5.60 13.36
CA PHE A 50 -2.63 5.13 12.21
C PHE A 50 -2.79 6.09 11.04
N GLN A 51 -4.01 6.55 10.73
CA GLN A 51 -4.21 7.50 9.64
C GLN A 51 -3.55 8.86 9.91
N ARG A 52 -3.53 9.33 11.17
CA ARG A 52 -2.85 10.57 11.58
C ARG A 52 -1.35 10.51 11.32
N TRP A 53 -0.70 9.39 11.65
CA TRP A 53 0.74 9.24 11.60
C TRP A 53 1.26 8.69 10.26
N ALA A 54 0.58 7.71 9.67
CA ALA A 54 0.98 7.07 8.43
C ALA A 54 0.38 7.73 7.17
N GLY A 55 -0.60 8.65 7.33
CA GLY A 55 -1.25 9.34 6.21
C GLY A 55 -2.25 8.50 5.40
N VAL A 56 -2.27 7.18 5.60
CA VAL A 56 -3.20 6.24 4.95
C VAL A 56 -3.93 5.39 5.98
N THR A 57 -5.04 4.76 5.60
CA THR A 57 -5.73 3.82 6.50
C THR A 57 -4.96 2.50 6.61
N PRO A 58 -5.07 1.76 7.73
CA PRO A 58 -4.42 0.45 7.88
C PRO A 58 -4.77 -0.53 6.76
N LYS A 59 -6.03 -0.51 6.31
CA LYS A 59 -6.49 -1.34 5.19
C LYS A 59 -5.77 -0.98 3.88
N ARG A 60 -5.62 0.31 3.57
CA ARG A 60 -4.90 0.74 2.36
C ARG A 60 -3.42 0.40 2.44
N PHE A 61 -2.82 0.50 3.62
CA PHE A 61 -1.43 0.11 3.84
C PHE A 61 -1.22 -1.39 3.59
N LEU A 62 -2.08 -2.24 4.16
CA LEU A 62 -2.03 -3.69 3.89
C LEU A 62 -2.25 -4.01 2.40
N GLN A 63 -3.17 -3.30 1.74
CA GLN A 63 -3.37 -3.44 0.29
C GLN A 63 -2.10 -3.12 -0.51
N TYR A 64 -1.37 -2.06 -0.14
CA TYR A 64 -0.09 -1.70 -0.76
C TYR A 64 0.94 -2.82 -0.58
N LEU A 65 1.16 -3.29 0.65
CA LEU A 65 2.09 -4.40 0.93
C LEU A 65 1.73 -5.68 0.17
N THR A 66 0.43 -5.95 0.02
CA THR A 66 -0.08 -7.10 -0.73
C THR A 66 0.25 -6.99 -2.22
N VAL A 67 0.08 -5.80 -2.81
CA VAL A 67 0.41 -5.54 -4.22
C VAL A 67 1.91 -5.57 -4.45
N GLU A 68 2.70 -4.98 -3.57
CA GLU A 68 4.17 -5.00 -3.65
C GLU A 68 4.70 -6.44 -3.65
N HIS A 69 4.20 -7.27 -2.74
CA HIS A 69 4.54 -8.67 -2.72
C HIS A 69 4.09 -9.38 -4.00
N ALA A 70 2.84 -9.21 -4.42
CA ALA A 70 2.31 -9.84 -5.62
C ALA A 70 3.07 -9.41 -6.90
N ARG A 71 3.49 -8.15 -7.00
CA ARG A 71 4.33 -7.62 -8.08
C ARG A 71 5.63 -8.41 -8.15
N SER A 72 6.30 -8.63 -7.02
CA SER A 72 7.53 -9.45 -6.99
C SER A 72 7.31 -10.89 -7.47
N LEU A 73 6.13 -11.47 -7.26
CA LEU A 73 5.78 -12.80 -7.78
C LEU A 73 5.60 -12.77 -9.30
N LEU A 74 4.88 -11.77 -9.82
CA LEU A 74 4.63 -11.60 -11.26
C LEU A 74 5.92 -11.33 -12.06
N GLU A 75 6.85 -10.57 -11.48
CA GLU A 75 8.17 -10.31 -12.08
C GLU A 75 9.03 -11.58 -12.18
N ARG A 76 8.75 -12.60 -11.37
CA ARG A 76 9.35 -13.94 -11.47
C ARG A 76 8.56 -14.88 -12.40
N HIS A 77 7.61 -14.36 -13.17
CA HIS A 77 6.74 -15.09 -14.09
C HIS A 77 5.81 -16.12 -13.42
N GLU A 78 5.42 -15.90 -12.17
CA GLU A 78 4.40 -16.72 -11.53
C GLU A 78 3.03 -16.54 -12.22
N PRO A 79 2.23 -17.61 -12.39
CA PRO A 79 0.87 -17.49 -12.91
C PRO A 79 0.02 -16.57 -12.04
N VAL A 80 -0.82 -15.73 -12.66
CA VAL A 80 -1.71 -14.77 -11.97
C VAL A 80 -2.58 -15.44 -10.89
N LEU A 81 -3.03 -16.68 -11.12
CA LEU A 81 -3.81 -17.44 -10.15
C LEU A 81 -2.99 -17.81 -8.91
N ALA A 82 -1.77 -18.31 -9.10
CA ALA A 82 -0.85 -18.66 -8.01
C ALA A 82 -0.47 -17.41 -7.23
N THR A 83 -0.10 -16.33 -7.94
CA THR A 83 0.20 -15.02 -7.37
C THR A 83 -0.92 -14.51 -6.45
N ALA A 84 -2.18 -14.65 -6.87
CA ALA A 84 -3.30 -14.18 -6.05
C ALA A 84 -3.37 -14.91 -4.69
N TYR A 85 -3.20 -16.23 -4.69
CA TYR A 85 -3.26 -17.02 -3.45
C TYR A 85 -2.02 -16.86 -2.58
N GLU A 86 -0.83 -16.80 -3.18
CA GLU A 86 0.43 -16.55 -2.46
C GLU A 86 0.42 -15.16 -1.81
N ALA A 87 -0.20 -14.16 -2.45
CA ALA A 87 -0.40 -12.84 -1.87
C ALA A 87 -1.49 -12.80 -0.78
N GLY A 88 -2.09 -13.93 -0.40
CA GLY A 88 -3.15 -14.02 0.60
C GLY A 88 -4.52 -13.58 0.11
N LEU A 89 -4.73 -13.40 -1.19
CA LEU A 89 -6.00 -12.95 -1.75
C LEU A 89 -6.94 -14.12 -2.08
N SER A 90 -8.24 -13.83 -2.12
CA SER A 90 -9.26 -14.85 -2.42
C SER A 90 -9.31 -15.29 -3.89
N GLY A 91 -8.49 -14.70 -4.77
CA GLY A 91 -8.38 -15.07 -6.18
C GLY A 91 -8.05 -13.91 -7.12
N PRO A 92 -7.97 -14.17 -8.44
CA PRO A 92 -7.47 -13.22 -9.44
C PRO A 92 -8.27 -11.91 -9.54
N GLY A 93 -9.58 -11.94 -9.29
CA GLY A 93 -10.40 -10.73 -9.30
C GLY A 93 -9.97 -9.72 -8.23
N ARG A 94 -9.68 -10.19 -7.01
CA ARG A 94 -9.16 -9.33 -5.93
C ARG A 94 -7.78 -8.77 -6.26
N LEU A 95 -6.92 -9.61 -6.83
CA LEU A 95 -5.60 -9.20 -7.29
C LEU A 95 -5.73 -8.07 -8.33
N HIS A 96 -6.61 -8.23 -9.31
CA HIS A 96 -6.89 -7.21 -10.31
C HIS A 96 -7.35 -5.90 -9.67
N ASP A 97 -8.34 -5.94 -8.78
CA ASP A 97 -8.85 -4.74 -8.08
C ASP A 97 -7.72 -4.00 -7.34
N HIS A 98 -6.85 -4.75 -6.64
CA HIS A 98 -5.76 -4.15 -5.86
C HIS A 98 -4.70 -3.52 -6.75
N PHE A 99 -4.30 -4.18 -7.83
CA PHE A 99 -3.35 -3.63 -8.80
C PHE A 99 -3.88 -2.35 -9.46
N VAL A 100 -5.14 -2.34 -9.90
CA VAL A 100 -5.74 -1.14 -10.49
C VAL A 100 -5.77 0.02 -9.48
N GLN A 101 -6.11 -0.27 -8.22
CA GLN A 101 -6.20 0.75 -7.18
C GLN A 101 -4.83 1.31 -6.75
N VAL A 102 -3.79 0.47 -6.71
CA VAL A 102 -2.47 0.84 -6.17
C VAL A 102 -1.49 1.29 -7.26
N GLU A 103 -1.50 0.62 -8.41
CA GLU A 103 -0.49 0.77 -9.46
C GLU A 103 -1.02 1.50 -10.70
N ALA A 104 -2.34 1.77 -10.75
CA ALA A 104 -3.03 2.24 -11.94
C ALA A 104 -2.75 1.37 -13.19
N ALA A 105 -2.48 0.09 -12.97
CA ALA A 105 -2.18 -0.92 -13.98
C ALA A 105 -2.79 -2.26 -13.54
N THR A 106 -2.99 -3.17 -14.49
CA THR A 106 -3.49 -4.52 -14.22
C THR A 106 -2.33 -5.48 -13.92
N PRO A 107 -2.57 -6.62 -13.23
CA PRO A 107 -1.52 -7.62 -12.98
C PRO A 107 -0.86 -8.11 -14.29
N GLY A 108 -1.65 -8.27 -15.36
CA GLY A 108 -1.14 -8.72 -16.66
C GLY A 108 -0.24 -7.70 -17.34
N GLU A 109 -0.58 -6.41 -17.29
CA GLU A 109 0.29 -5.34 -17.81
C GLU A 109 1.61 -5.31 -17.02
N VAL A 110 1.56 -5.41 -15.69
CA VAL A 110 2.77 -5.44 -14.85
C VAL A 110 3.63 -6.68 -15.13
N SER A 111 3.03 -7.86 -15.25
CA SER A 111 3.75 -9.11 -15.54
C SER A 111 4.48 -9.10 -16.89
N ARG A 112 4.00 -8.31 -17.87
CA ARG A 112 4.67 -8.09 -19.16
C ARG A 112 5.63 -6.89 -19.15
N GLY A 113 5.99 -6.37 -17.98
CA GLY A 113 6.86 -5.19 -17.87
C GLY A 113 6.24 -3.91 -18.43
N GLY A 114 4.91 -3.82 -18.46
CA GLY A 114 4.18 -2.66 -19.00
C GLY A 114 3.97 -2.69 -20.52
N GLU A 115 4.21 -3.82 -21.19
CA GLU A 115 3.99 -3.92 -22.64
C GLU A 115 2.54 -3.57 -23.02
N GLY A 116 2.40 -2.58 -23.92
CA GLY A 116 1.13 -2.04 -24.39
C GLY A 116 0.49 -0.99 -23.47
N LEU A 117 1.09 -0.70 -22.30
CA LEU A 117 0.59 0.33 -21.39
C LEU A 117 1.02 1.71 -21.89
N THR A 118 0.04 2.59 -22.14
CA THR A 118 0.33 3.99 -22.44
C THR A 118 0.50 4.77 -21.15
N ILE A 119 1.71 5.30 -20.95
CA ILE A 119 2.04 6.18 -19.81
C ILE A 119 2.25 7.61 -20.34
N ARG A 120 1.48 8.56 -19.82
CA ARG A 120 1.66 9.99 -20.06
C ARG A 120 2.50 10.57 -18.93
N THR A 121 3.47 11.40 -19.27
CA THR A 121 4.40 12.00 -18.29
C THR A 121 4.41 13.52 -18.38
N GLY A 122 4.74 14.16 -17.27
CA GLY A 122 4.92 15.61 -17.19
C GLY A 122 5.71 16.00 -15.94
N ILE A 123 6.50 17.07 -16.04
CA ILE A 123 7.19 17.67 -14.89
C ILE A 123 6.41 18.91 -14.48
N HIS A 124 6.11 19.03 -13.18
CA HIS A 124 5.32 20.12 -12.64
C HIS A 124 5.95 20.69 -11.36
N PRO A 125 5.90 22.02 -11.14
CA PRO A 125 6.39 22.62 -9.91
C PRO A 125 5.50 22.26 -8.73
N THR A 126 6.12 21.96 -7.58
CA THR A 126 5.45 21.66 -6.31
C THR A 126 6.11 22.44 -5.16
N PRO A 127 5.50 22.50 -3.96
CA PRO A 127 6.14 23.10 -2.79
C PRO A 127 7.47 22.45 -2.37
N PHE A 128 7.79 21.26 -2.88
CA PHE A 128 9.00 20.50 -2.57
C PHE A 128 10.02 20.48 -3.72
N GLY A 129 9.82 21.29 -4.75
CA GLY A 129 10.61 21.25 -5.99
C GLY A 129 9.81 20.69 -7.16
N ASP A 130 10.48 20.44 -8.28
CA ASP A 130 9.83 19.87 -9.46
C ASP A 130 9.51 18.39 -9.22
N ALA A 131 8.35 17.95 -9.69
CA ALA A 131 7.93 16.55 -9.62
C ALA A 131 7.61 16.01 -11.00
N LEU A 132 8.17 14.84 -11.31
CA LEU A 132 7.75 14.00 -12.43
C LEU A 132 6.47 13.26 -12.02
N LEU A 133 5.38 13.52 -12.74
CA LEU A 133 4.13 12.78 -12.66
C LEU A 133 3.99 11.88 -13.88
N ALA A 134 3.59 10.64 -13.65
CA ALA A 134 3.19 9.71 -14.71
C ALA A 134 1.79 9.17 -14.47
N THR A 135 1.00 9.05 -15.54
CA THR A 135 -0.37 8.58 -15.50
C THR A 135 -0.66 7.55 -16.58
N THR A 136 -1.54 6.61 -16.26
CA THR A 136 -2.21 5.73 -17.22
C THR A 136 -3.66 6.20 -17.41
N GLU A 137 -4.45 5.48 -18.21
CA GLU A 137 -5.91 5.71 -18.27
C GLU A 137 -6.63 5.52 -16.92
N ARG A 138 -5.98 4.83 -15.95
CA ARG A 138 -6.56 4.46 -14.66
C ARG A 138 -6.16 5.41 -13.52
N GLY A 139 -5.21 6.31 -13.76
CA GLY A 139 -4.79 7.30 -12.77
C GLY A 139 -3.27 7.50 -12.71
N VAL A 140 -2.80 8.05 -11.58
CA VAL A 140 -1.37 8.25 -11.31
C VAL A 140 -0.71 6.90 -11.04
N CYS A 141 0.29 6.54 -11.84
CA CYS A 141 1.10 5.34 -11.64
C CYS A 141 2.50 5.64 -11.10
N PHE A 142 2.93 6.90 -11.14
CA PHE A 142 4.26 7.29 -10.67
C PHE A 142 4.32 8.75 -10.25
N LEU A 143 5.08 9.01 -9.18
CA LEU A 143 5.44 10.34 -8.72
C LEU A 143 6.86 10.28 -8.15
N ALA A 144 7.74 11.17 -8.63
CA ALA A 144 9.07 11.38 -8.04
C ALA A 144 9.45 12.86 -8.07
N PHE A 145 10.19 13.32 -7.07
CA PHE A 145 10.82 14.65 -7.08
C PHE A 145 12.12 14.62 -7.89
N VAL A 146 12.40 15.69 -8.62
CA VAL A 146 13.56 15.87 -9.52
C VAL A 146 14.59 16.80 -8.90
#